data_AF-R7ERG4-F1
#
_entry.id   AF-R7ERG4-F1
#
_cell.length_a   1.000
_cell.length_b   1.000
_cell.length_c   1.000
_cell.angle_alpha   90.00
_cell.angle_beta   90.00
_cell.angle_gamma   90.00
#
_symmetry.space_group_name_H-M   'P 1'
#
loop_
_entity.id
_entity.type
_entity.pdbx_description
1 polymer ?
#
loop_
_entity_poly.entity_id
_entity_poly.type
_entity_poly.pdbx_seq_one_letter_code
_entity_poly.pdbx_strand_id
1 'polypeptide(L)'
;MSDAPCRHAKKGKSMKKSITCLRCGQKMRLIGTEKIQLGQTGWILGDLSNLLAGAMKVDIYNCTGCGKLEFFSADGNDEKLPQKKCPNCGKQHDFDYPQCPFCKFRYDM
;
A
#
# COMPACT_ATOMS: atom_id res chain seq x y z
N MET A 1 -39.75 -5.08 19.70
CA MET A 1 -39.29 -5.92 18.57
C MET A 1 -38.28 -5.07 17.82
N SER A 2 -37.00 -5.38 17.99
CA SER A 2 -35.86 -4.52 17.66
C SER A 2 -35.24 -4.94 16.32
N ASP A 3 -35.31 -4.03 15.34
CA ASP A 3 -34.63 -4.14 14.06
C ASP A 3 -33.14 -3.80 14.20
N ALA A 4 -32.26 -4.67 13.72
CA ALA A 4 -30.85 -4.38 13.48
C ALA A 4 -30.48 -4.81 12.05
N PRO A 5 -30.02 -3.90 11.17
CA PRO A 5 -29.66 -4.25 9.81
C PRO A 5 -28.29 -4.94 9.74
N CYS A 6 -28.27 -6.13 9.15
CA CYS A 6 -27.07 -6.90 8.79
C CYS A 6 -26.12 -6.08 7.90
N ARG A 7 -24.94 -5.74 8.43
CA ARG A 7 -23.87 -5.07 7.68
C ARG A 7 -23.20 -6.05 6.73
N HIS A 8 -23.41 -5.82 5.44
CA HIS A 8 -22.78 -6.58 4.36
C HIS A 8 -21.30 -6.22 4.28
N ALA A 9 -20.43 -7.14 4.70
CA ALA A 9 -18.98 -7.01 4.55
C ALA A 9 -18.59 -7.14 3.06
N LYS A 10 -18.31 -6.01 2.41
CA LYS A 10 -17.82 -5.99 1.02
C LYS A 10 -16.41 -6.57 0.96
N LYS A 11 -16.25 -7.73 0.32
CA LYS A 11 -14.94 -8.36 0.06
C LYS A 11 -14.15 -7.50 -0.93
N GLY A 12 -13.18 -6.74 -0.43
CA GLY A 12 -12.20 -6.01 -1.25
C GLY A 12 -11.39 -7.00 -2.10
N LYS A 13 -11.44 -6.83 -3.42
CA LYS A 13 -10.75 -7.65 -4.42
C LYS A 13 -9.36 -7.05 -4.66
N SER A 14 -8.31 -7.62 -4.07
CA SER A 14 -6.93 -7.18 -4.32
C SER A 14 -6.55 -7.41 -5.78
N MET A 15 -6.18 -6.33 -6.48
CA MET A 15 -5.66 -6.37 -7.84
C MET A 15 -4.27 -7.02 -7.82
N LYS A 16 -4.06 -8.14 -8.51
CA LYS A 16 -2.76 -8.85 -8.52
C LYS A 16 -1.69 -7.98 -9.20
N LYS A 17 -0.98 -7.15 -8.44
CA LYS A 17 0.21 -6.42 -8.91
C LYS A 17 1.33 -7.44 -9.16
N SER A 18 2.00 -7.36 -10.31
CA SER A 18 3.19 -8.15 -10.62
C SER A 18 4.43 -7.45 -10.07
N ILE A 19 5.00 -7.96 -8.98
CA ILE A 19 6.10 -7.31 -8.25
C ILE A 19 7.40 -8.07 -8.53
N THR A 20 8.48 -7.33 -8.70
CA THR A 20 9.83 -7.87 -8.91
C THR A 20 10.64 -7.72 -7.63
N CYS A 21 11.30 -8.79 -7.18
CA CYS A 21 12.09 -8.79 -5.97
C CYS A 21 13.30 -7.86 -6.11
N LEU A 22 13.37 -6.83 -5.27
CA LEU A 22 14.49 -5.89 -5.28
C LEU A 22 15.84 -6.50 -4.87
N ARG A 23 15.86 -7.69 -4.23
CA ARG A 23 17.11 -8.38 -3.86
C ARG A 23 17.73 -9.21 -4.98
N CYS A 24 16.93 -9.87 -5.82
CA CYS A 24 17.46 -10.81 -6.83
C CYS A 24 16.80 -10.70 -8.21
N GLY A 25 15.88 -9.76 -8.43
CA GLY A 25 15.22 -9.53 -9.72
C GLY A 25 14.17 -10.57 -10.12
N GLN A 26 13.91 -11.59 -9.29
CA GLN A 26 12.90 -12.61 -9.60
C GLN A 26 11.47 -12.12 -9.35
N LYS A 27 10.50 -12.66 -10.09
CA LYS A 27 9.07 -12.37 -9.86
C LYS A 27 8.64 -12.85 -8.48
N MET A 28 7.87 -12.03 -7.78
CA MET A 28 7.31 -12.36 -6.47
C MET A 28 5.90 -12.93 -6.61
N ARG A 29 5.56 -13.87 -5.73
CA ARG A 29 4.23 -14.50 -5.63
C ARG A 29 3.47 -13.93 -4.45
N LEU A 30 2.22 -13.50 -4.68
CA LEU A 30 1.29 -13.19 -3.59
C LEU A 30 0.99 -14.48 -2.81
N ILE A 31 1.30 -14.49 -1.52
CA ILE A 31 1.02 -15.62 -0.64
C ILE A 31 -0.35 -15.49 0.02
N GLY A 32 -0.75 -14.27 0.38
CA GLY A 32 -2.03 -14.05 1.04
C GLY A 32 -2.22 -12.61 1.44
N THR A 33 -3.38 -12.33 2.01
CA THR A 33 -3.73 -11.01 2.53
C THR A 33 -4.14 -11.16 3.99
N GLU A 34 -3.35 -10.58 4.89
CA GLU A 34 -3.49 -10.77 6.33
C GLU A 34 -3.79 -9.45 7.04
N LYS A 35 -4.39 -9.54 8.23
CA LYS A 35 -4.57 -8.38 9.12
C LYS A 35 -3.43 -8.35 10.12
N ILE A 36 -2.53 -7.37 9.99
CA ILE A 36 -1.48 -7.14 10.98
C ILE A 36 -2.05 -6.21 12.06
N GLN A 37 -2.06 -6.70 13.30
CA GLN A 37 -2.42 -5.92 14.48
C GLN A 37 -1.26 -4.99 14.83
N LEU A 38 -1.54 -3.69 15.01
CA LEU A 38 -0.53 -2.67 15.24
C LEU A 38 -0.20 -2.44 16.73
N GLY A 39 -0.83 -3.17 17.65
CA GLY A 39 -0.68 -3.01 19.11
C GLY A 39 0.49 -3.80 19.71
N GLN A 40 1.23 -3.18 20.64
CA GLN A 40 2.23 -3.84 21.48
C GLN A 40 1.56 -4.63 22.61
N THR A 41 1.92 -5.91 22.76
CA THR A 41 1.48 -6.76 23.87
C THR A 41 2.33 -6.52 25.12
N GLY A 42 1.92 -5.56 25.96
CA GLY A 42 2.47 -5.36 27.31
C GLY A 42 1.69 -6.16 28.36
N TRP A 43 2.36 -7.08 29.05
CA TRP A 43 1.79 -8.13 29.91
C TRP A 43 1.11 -7.69 31.24
N ILE A 44 0.90 -6.39 31.49
CA ILE A 44 0.46 -5.97 32.83
C ILE A 44 -0.84 -5.13 32.89
N LEU A 45 -1.28 -4.39 31.86
CA LEU A 45 -2.56 -3.63 31.91
C LEU A 45 -3.17 -3.29 30.51
N GLY A 46 -3.18 -4.22 29.55
CA GLY A 46 -3.27 -3.85 28.12
C GLY A 46 -4.66 -3.78 27.43
N ASP A 47 -5.76 -4.21 28.05
CA ASP A 47 -6.86 -4.78 27.25
C ASP A 47 -7.94 -3.82 26.69
N LEU A 48 -7.80 -2.49 26.83
CA LEU A 48 -8.78 -1.55 26.24
C LEU A 48 -8.20 -0.62 25.16
N SER A 49 -6.88 -0.38 25.18
CA SER A 49 -6.21 0.41 24.13
C SER A 49 -5.87 -0.44 22.88
N ASN A 50 -5.84 -1.76 23.02
CA ASN A 50 -5.55 -2.71 21.93
C ASN A 50 -6.63 -2.75 20.84
N LEU A 51 -7.90 -2.44 21.16
CA LEU A 51 -8.96 -2.37 20.15
C LEU A 51 -8.91 -1.08 19.31
N LEU A 52 -8.26 -0.03 19.81
CA LEU A 52 -8.21 1.28 19.14
C LEU A 52 -6.99 1.42 18.22
N ALA A 53 -5.97 0.57 18.37
CA ALA A 53 -4.75 0.60 17.54
C ALA A 53 -5.00 0.21 16.07
N GLY A 54 -6.17 -0.34 15.74
CA GLY A 54 -6.55 -0.70 14.38
C GLY A 54 -5.79 -1.92 13.83
N ALA A 55 -6.43 -2.62 12.91
CA ALA A 55 -5.81 -3.73 12.17
C ALA A 55 -5.62 -3.29 10.72
N MET A 56 -4.37 -3.30 10.24
CA MET A 56 -4.08 -2.97 8.83
C MET A 56 -4.11 -4.24 7.99
N LYS A 57 -4.90 -4.22 6.91
CA LYS A 57 -4.94 -5.33 5.96
C LYS A 57 -3.77 -5.18 5.00
N VAL A 58 -2.93 -6.20 4.87
CA VAL A 58 -1.74 -6.18 4.01
C VAL A 58 -1.70 -7.36 3.06
N ASP A 59 -1.31 -7.13 1.81
CA ASP A 59 -0.95 -8.15 0.84
C ASP A 59 0.52 -8.55 1.06
N ILE A 60 0.77 -9.86 1.20
CA ILE A 60 2.10 -10.42 1.48
C ILE A 60 2.64 -11.11 0.24
N TYR A 61 3.78 -10.64 -0.26
CA TYR A 61 4.48 -11.21 -1.40
C TYR A 61 5.76 -11.92 -0.97
N ASN A 62 6.05 -13.06 -1.58
CA ASN A 62 7.28 -13.82 -1.36
C ASN A 62 8.05 -14.03 -2.66
N CYS A 63 9.36 -13.78 -2.61
CA CYS A 63 10.29 -14.14 -3.66
C CYS A 63 10.71 -15.60 -3.56
N THR A 64 10.35 -16.40 -4.56
CA THR A 64 10.74 -17.82 -4.66
C THR A 64 12.23 -18.05 -4.87
N GLY A 65 12.99 -17.02 -5.26
CA GLY A 65 14.44 -17.14 -5.49
C GLY A 65 15.30 -16.93 -4.24
N CYS A 66 14.91 -16.03 -3.32
CA CYS A 66 15.73 -15.69 -2.15
C CYS A 66 14.95 -15.63 -0.82
N GLY A 67 13.65 -15.92 -0.83
CA GLY A 67 12.79 -15.89 0.35
C GLY A 67 12.46 -14.49 0.89
N LYS A 68 12.77 -13.40 0.15
CA LYS A 68 12.37 -12.04 0.55
C LYS A 68 10.85 -11.94 0.65
N LEU A 69 10.37 -11.37 1.76
CA LEU A 69 8.98 -10.96 1.94
C LEU A 69 8.82 -9.46 1.72
N GLU A 70 7.69 -9.06 1.14
CA GLU A 70 7.25 -7.67 1.00
C GLU A 70 5.78 -7.55 1.40
N PHE A 71 5.45 -6.50 2.14
CA PHE A 71 4.11 -6.22 2.65
C PHE A 71 3.59 -4.94 2.00
N PHE A 72 2.39 -5.00 1.45
CA PHE A 72 1.72 -3.86 0.82
C PHE A 72 0.39 -3.62 1.51
N SER A 73 0.00 -2.37 1.73
CA SER A 73 -1.36 -2.09 2.21
C SER A 73 -2.39 -2.60 1.20
N ALA A 74 -3.28 -3.50 1.65
CA ALA A 74 -4.35 -4.05 0.84
C ALA A 74 -5.54 -3.10 0.71
N ASP A 75 -5.59 -2.05 1.56
CA ASP A 75 -6.66 -1.07 1.57
C ASP A 75 -6.52 -0.03 0.44
N GLY A 76 -5.48 -0.15 -0.39
CA GLY A 76 -5.42 0.55 -1.66
C GLY A 76 -5.52 2.06 -1.51
N ASN A 77 -4.93 2.62 -0.46
CA ASN A 77 -4.52 4.02 -0.48
C ASN A 77 -3.35 4.15 -1.47
N ASP A 78 -3.66 3.93 -2.75
CA ASP A 78 -3.02 4.61 -3.85
C ASP A 78 -3.43 6.10 -3.71
N GLU A 79 -3.03 6.77 -2.62
CA GLU A 79 -2.92 8.23 -2.62
C GLU A 79 -1.84 8.53 -3.66
N LYS A 80 -2.25 8.49 -4.93
CA LYS A 80 -1.41 8.85 -6.05
C LYS A 80 -0.94 10.24 -5.74
N LEU A 81 0.36 10.36 -5.50
CA LEU A 81 1.00 11.66 -5.32
C LEU A 81 0.46 12.58 -6.42
N PRO A 82 0.02 13.80 -6.06
CA PRO A 82 -0.55 14.72 -7.04
C PRO A 82 0.38 14.83 -8.25
N GLN A 83 -0.16 14.58 -9.44
CA GLN A 83 0.59 14.63 -10.70
C GLN A 83 0.46 16.02 -11.32
N LYS A 84 1.53 16.54 -11.94
CA LYS A 84 1.49 17.74 -12.78
C LYS A 84 1.73 17.39 -14.25
N LYS A 85 1.14 18.16 -15.15
CA LYS A 85 1.41 18.09 -16.59
C LYS A 85 2.55 19.06 -16.93
N CYS A 86 3.62 18.58 -17.55
CA CYS A 86 4.71 19.45 -18.00
C CYS A 86 4.22 20.43 -19.08
N PRO A 87 4.42 21.75 -18.95
CA PRO A 87 3.99 22.73 -19.94
C PRO A 87 4.77 22.63 -21.26
N ASN A 88 6.01 22.13 -21.21
CA ASN A 88 6.85 21.99 -22.40
C ASN A 88 6.51 20.74 -23.21
N CYS A 89 6.45 19.56 -22.59
CA CYS A 89 6.29 18.29 -23.32
C CYS A 89 4.93 17.58 -23.11
N GLY A 90 4.06 18.11 -22.26
CA GLY A 90 2.70 17.60 -22.05
C GLY A 90 2.57 16.27 -21.29
N LYS A 91 3.68 15.65 -20.85
CA LYS A 91 3.66 14.39 -20.08
C LYS A 91 3.31 14.64 -18.60
N GLN A 92 2.67 13.67 -17.96
CA GLN A 92 2.33 13.70 -16.53
C GLN A 92 3.43 13.03 -15.69
N HIS A 93 3.74 13.61 -14.54
CA HIS A 93 4.66 13.05 -13.54
C HIS A 93 4.39 13.63 -12.15
N ASP A 94 5.02 13.08 -11.11
CA ASP A 94 4.86 13.52 -9.72
C ASP A 94 5.21 15.01 -9.55
N PHE A 95 4.41 15.73 -8.77
CA PHE A 95 4.51 17.18 -8.60
C PHE A 95 5.84 17.64 -7.96
N ASP A 96 6.46 16.79 -7.14
CA ASP A 96 7.68 17.06 -6.37
C ASP A 96 8.97 17.02 -7.19
N TYR A 97 8.94 16.56 -8.45
CA TYR A 97 10.12 16.60 -9.31
C TYR A 97 10.55 18.05 -9.60
N PRO A 98 11.83 18.40 -9.33
CA PRO A 98 12.36 19.75 -9.55
C PRO A 98 12.43 20.12 -11.05
N GLN A 99 12.50 19.10 -11.92
CA GLN A 99 12.47 19.23 -13.37
C GLN A 99 11.69 18.08 -14.00
N CYS A 100 11.12 18.30 -15.18
CA CYS A 100 10.39 17.27 -15.91
C CYS A 100 11.33 16.07 -16.19
N PRO A 101 11.01 14.85 -15.73
CA PRO A 101 11.90 13.70 -15.90
C PRO A 101 12.12 13.35 -17.38
N PHE A 102 11.18 13.74 -18.25
CA PHE A 102 11.17 13.41 -19.68
C PHE A 102 11.87 14.44 -20.56
N CYS A 103 11.68 15.74 -20.33
CA CYS A 103 12.24 16.81 -21.19
C CYS A 103 13.16 17.79 -20.46
N LYS A 104 13.41 17.57 -19.16
CA LYS A 104 14.29 18.39 -18.31
C LYS A 104 13.88 19.86 -18.17
N PHE A 105 12.63 20.20 -18.50
CA PHE A 105 12.05 21.51 -18.19
C PHE A 105 12.10 21.77 -16.68
N ARG A 106 12.70 22.88 -16.26
CA ARG A 106 12.77 23.26 -14.84
C ARG A 106 11.58 24.12 -14.46
N TYR A 107 11.05 23.91 -13.25
CA TYR A 107 9.87 24.60 -12.74
C TYR A 107 10.20 25.86 -11.91
N ASP A 108 11.49 26.16 -11.74
CA ASP A 108 12.04 27.23 -10.89
C ASP A 108 12.36 28.52 -11.65
N MET A 109 11.69 28.73 -12.78
CA MET A 109 11.79 29.96 -13.58
C MET A 109 10.62 30.91 -13.30
#